data_AF-A0A2W6SSL2-F1
#
_entry.id   AF-A0A2W6SSL2-F1
#
_cell.length_a   1.000
_cell.length_b   1.000
_cell.length_c   1.000
_cell.angle_alpha   90.00
_cell.angle_beta   90.00
_cell.angle_gamma   90.00
#
_symmetry.space_group_name_H-M   'P 1'
#
loop_
_entity.id
_entity.type
_entity.pdbx_description
1 polymer ?
#
loop_
_entity_poly.entity_id
_entity_poly.type
_entity_poly.pdbx_seq_one_letter_code
_entity_poly.pdbx_strand_id
1 'polypeptide(L)'
;MKAPSFLALLAASLLFVGPVQAHGDEKHGEEASAAPAATSGDAHDQAAMAQMGEPAGAGESSGAHDEAGEAHDEAGGHANEGETGVMAVLKKLHPATIHFPIALFLMAAATEVFVMRRKEADLQSAVRVLVYGGAIGAVVAVLFGWVHTGLWFGGDTVMQVHRWNGMLIAVLGIAMAYLASRPSQSRAWLRASLFSMAALVLIQGFLGGELAHGPNHLGISWL
;
A
#
# COMPACT_ATOMS: atom_id res chain seq x y z
N MET A 1 36.98 8.21 16.95
CA MET A 1 35.66 7.57 17.11
C MET A 1 35.46 6.63 15.93
N LYS A 2 35.36 5.31 16.14
CA LYS A 2 35.15 4.34 15.04
C LYS A 2 33.70 4.48 14.57
N ALA A 3 33.48 4.69 13.27
CA ALA A 3 32.13 4.77 12.70
C ALA A 3 31.37 3.47 13.07
N PRO A 4 30.07 3.55 13.44
CA PRO A 4 29.28 2.35 13.70
C PRO A 4 29.33 1.46 12.47
N SER A 5 29.59 0.17 12.67
CA SER A 5 29.63 -0.78 11.56
C SER A 5 28.27 -0.81 10.88
N PHE A 6 28.25 -0.67 9.56
CA PHE A 6 27.03 -0.78 8.77
C PHE A 6 26.28 -2.10 9.03
N LEU A 7 27.01 -3.16 9.41
CA LEU A 7 26.47 -4.42 9.91
C LEU A 7 25.60 -4.26 11.16
N ALA A 8 25.95 -3.36 12.08
CA ALA A 8 25.13 -3.05 13.26
C ALA A 8 23.87 -2.27 12.89
N LEU A 9 23.91 -1.40 11.87
CA LEU A 9 22.72 -0.69 11.37
C LEU A 9 21.78 -1.60 10.59
N LEU A 10 22.33 -2.48 9.75
CA LEU A 10 21.56 -3.48 9.01
C LEU A 10 20.95 -4.53 9.97
N ALA A 11 21.74 -5.02 10.94
CA ALA A 11 21.24 -5.95 11.96
C ALA A 11 20.20 -5.29 12.88
N ALA A 12 20.40 -4.04 13.30
CA ALA A 12 19.41 -3.30 14.09
C ALA A 12 18.11 -3.07 13.31
N SER A 13 18.19 -2.91 11.98
CA SER A 13 17.02 -2.75 11.11
C SER A 13 16.22 -4.05 10.94
N LEU A 14 16.88 -5.21 11.02
CA LEU A 14 16.23 -6.52 11.04
C LEU A 14 15.58 -6.83 12.41
N LEU A 15 16.09 -6.24 13.50
CA LEU A 15 15.53 -6.40 14.85
C LEU A 15 14.22 -5.65 15.08
N PHE A 16 13.80 -4.76 14.17
CA PHE A 16 12.49 -4.11 14.21
C PHE A 16 11.37 -4.92 13.54
N VAL A 17 11.69 -6.08 12.95
CA VAL A 17 10.72 -7.06 12.44
C VAL A 17 10.57 -8.20 13.45
N GLY A 18 10.31 -7.86 14.70
CA GLY A 18 9.83 -8.82 15.69
C GLY A 18 8.31 -8.75 15.72
N PRO A 19 7.57 -9.85 15.46
CA PRO A 19 6.14 -9.83 15.72
C PRO A 19 5.95 -9.62 17.23
N VAL A 20 5.12 -8.65 17.58
CA VAL A 20 4.51 -8.60 18.91
C VAL A 20 3.66 -9.86 19.01
N GLN A 21 4.25 -10.92 19.55
CA GLN A 21 3.52 -12.05 20.09
C GLN A 21 2.84 -11.53 21.38
N ALA A 22 1.63 -11.02 21.22
CA ALA A 22 0.69 -10.80 22.30
C ALA A 22 -0.57 -11.62 21.98
N HIS A 23 -0.92 -12.52 22.90
CA HIS A 23 -1.96 -13.53 22.81
C HIS A 23 -3.36 -13.03 22.42
N GLY A 24 -4.13 -13.95 21.81
CA GLY A 24 -5.59 -13.99 21.88
C GLY A 24 -6.20 -14.77 20.71
N ASP A 25 -6.33 -16.09 20.84
CA ASP A 25 -7.22 -16.88 19.99
C ASP A 25 -8.66 -16.45 20.29
N GLU A 26 -9.17 -15.46 19.57
CA GLU A 26 -10.61 -15.22 19.49
C GLU A 26 -11.00 -15.11 18.02
N LYS A 27 -11.61 -16.21 17.53
CA LYS A 27 -12.29 -16.25 16.25
C LYS A 27 -13.51 -15.34 16.30
N HIS A 28 -13.49 -14.25 15.54
CA HIS A 28 -14.71 -13.51 15.22
C HIS A 28 -14.81 -13.24 13.73
N GLY A 29 -15.83 -13.89 13.14
CA GLY A 29 -16.80 -13.24 12.25
C GLY A 29 -16.24 -12.61 10.99
N GLU A 30 -16.22 -13.42 9.94
CA GLU A 30 -16.18 -13.03 8.54
C GLU A 30 -17.43 -12.20 8.19
N GLU A 31 -17.25 -10.90 7.92
CA GLU A 31 -18.21 -10.11 7.13
C GLU A 31 -17.44 -9.30 6.09
N ALA A 32 -17.33 -9.91 4.90
CA ALA A 32 -16.89 -9.26 3.68
C ALA A 32 -17.94 -8.24 3.23
N SER A 33 -17.72 -6.97 3.52
CA SER A 33 -18.48 -5.88 2.88
C SER A 33 -17.80 -5.51 1.57
N ALA A 34 -18.19 -6.21 0.51
CA ALA A 34 -17.85 -5.84 -0.87
C ALA A 34 -18.78 -4.70 -1.33
N ALA A 35 -18.22 -3.52 -1.56
CA ALA A 35 -18.91 -2.46 -2.27
C ALA A 35 -19.01 -2.82 -3.77
N PRO A 36 -20.13 -2.52 -4.46
CA PRO A 36 -20.38 -3.00 -5.81
C PRO A 36 -19.51 -2.27 -6.84
N ALA A 37 -18.93 -3.06 -7.75
CA ALA A 37 -18.29 -2.58 -8.97
C ALA A 37 -19.35 -1.89 -9.86
N ALA A 38 -19.10 -0.62 -10.20
CA ALA A 38 -19.85 0.08 -11.22
C ALA A 38 -19.49 -0.51 -12.61
N THR A 39 -20.46 -1.13 -13.27
CA THR A 39 -20.37 -1.48 -14.69
C THR A 39 -21.28 -0.55 -15.48
N SER A 40 -20.66 0.35 -16.25
CA SER A 40 -21.28 1.06 -17.36
C SER A 40 -20.96 0.30 -18.66
N GLY A 41 -21.96 -0.03 -19.46
CA GLY A 41 -21.77 -0.61 -20.79
C GLY A 41 -23.09 -1.00 -21.44
N ASP A 42 -23.66 -0.05 -22.19
CA ASP A 42 -24.83 -0.20 -23.06
C ASP A 42 -24.65 -1.30 -24.13
N ALA A 43 -25.72 -2.05 -24.41
CA ALA A 43 -26.02 -2.53 -25.76
C ALA A 43 -27.52 -2.82 -25.90
N HIS A 44 -28.15 -2.09 -26.82
CA HIS A 44 -29.49 -2.31 -27.33
C HIS A 44 -29.63 -3.69 -27.99
N ASP A 45 -30.80 -4.34 -27.83
CA ASP A 45 -31.52 -4.92 -28.96
C ASP A 45 -33.01 -5.14 -28.65
N GLN A 46 -33.85 -4.73 -29.60
CA GLN A 46 -35.32 -4.82 -29.61
C GLN A 46 -35.80 -6.13 -30.23
N ALA A 47 -36.82 -6.76 -29.63
CA ALA A 47 -37.88 -7.54 -30.31
C ALA A 47 -39.02 -7.78 -29.30
N ALA A 48 -40.13 -7.04 -29.32
CA ALA A 48 -41.33 -7.24 -30.16
C ALA A 48 -42.25 -8.42 -29.74
N MET A 49 -43.34 -8.04 -29.05
CA MET A 49 -44.73 -8.52 -29.16
C MET A 49 -45.08 -10.00 -28.86
N ALA A 50 -45.92 -10.22 -27.83
CA ALA A 50 -47.21 -10.91 -27.96
C ALA A 50 -48.10 -10.74 -26.70
N GLN A 51 -49.39 -10.71 -26.96
CA GLN A 51 -50.55 -10.23 -26.20
C GLN A 51 -51.20 -11.31 -25.33
N MET A 52 -52.17 -10.91 -24.48
CA MET A 52 -53.23 -11.68 -23.75
C MET A 52 -53.00 -11.82 -22.24
N GLY A 53 -53.88 -11.44 -21.31
CA GLY A 53 -55.20 -10.81 -21.35
C GLY A 53 -55.64 -10.53 -19.89
N GLU A 54 -56.43 -9.47 -19.71
CA GLU A 54 -57.20 -9.12 -18.49
C GLU A 54 -58.58 -9.81 -18.54
N PRO A 55 -59.42 -9.91 -17.47
CA PRO A 55 -59.63 -8.83 -16.48
C PRO A 55 -60.04 -9.18 -15.02
N ALA A 56 -60.03 -8.13 -14.20
CA ALA A 56 -61.04 -7.72 -13.19
C ALA A 56 -61.11 -8.36 -11.79
N GLY A 57 -61.06 -7.49 -10.77
CA GLY A 57 -61.58 -7.70 -9.42
C GLY A 57 -61.32 -6.51 -8.48
N ALA A 58 -62.31 -5.64 -8.30
CA ALA A 58 -62.30 -4.48 -7.39
C ALA A 58 -62.69 -4.85 -5.94
N GLY A 59 -62.23 -4.08 -4.96
CA GLY A 59 -62.77 -4.12 -3.59
C GLY A 59 -61.92 -3.35 -2.56
N GLU A 60 -62.47 -2.26 -2.01
CA GLU A 60 -61.89 -1.34 -1.02
C GLU A 60 -62.03 -1.79 0.46
N SER A 61 -61.16 -1.21 1.29
CA SER A 61 -61.42 -0.55 2.59
C SER A 61 -61.07 -1.23 3.93
N SER A 62 -60.46 -0.38 4.77
CA SER A 62 -60.68 -0.16 6.23
C SER A 62 -59.71 -0.79 7.24
N GLY A 63 -59.27 0.06 8.19
CA GLY A 63 -58.67 -0.33 9.47
C GLY A 63 -57.62 0.65 10.01
N ALA A 64 -58.04 1.58 10.87
CA ALA A 64 -57.22 2.59 11.55
C ALA A 64 -56.50 2.07 12.82
N HIS A 65 -55.89 3.00 13.58
CA HIS A 65 -55.28 2.95 14.94
C HIS A 65 -53.74 2.80 15.00
N ASP A 66 -52.95 3.51 15.82
CA ASP A 66 -53.07 4.74 16.61
C ASP A 66 -51.62 5.18 17.00
N GLU A 67 -51.38 6.49 16.97
CA GLU A 67 -50.55 7.38 17.83
C GLU A 67 -49.28 6.91 18.59
N ALA A 68 -48.28 7.82 18.51
CA ALA A 68 -47.39 8.32 19.57
C ALA A 68 -46.12 7.55 19.98
N GLY A 69 -44.99 8.17 19.62
CA GLY A 69 -43.65 7.85 20.12
C GLY A 69 -42.60 8.85 19.65
N GLU A 70 -42.88 10.15 19.79
CA GLU A 70 -41.93 11.23 19.55
C GLU A 70 -41.05 11.39 20.80
N ALA A 71 -39.75 11.12 20.65
CA ALA A 71 -38.72 11.39 21.65
C ALA A 71 -37.40 11.78 20.96
N HIS A 72 -37.31 13.08 20.65
CA HIS A 72 -36.18 13.98 20.88
C HIS A 72 -34.74 13.45 20.67
N ASP A 73 -34.13 13.97 19.59
CA ASP A 73 -32.98 14.89 19.62
C ASP A 73 -31.65 14.49 20.30
N GLU A 74 -30.63 14.51 19.43
CA GLU A 74 -29.23 14.90 19.65
C GLU A 74 -28.25 13.87 20.28
N ALA A 75 -27.42 13.28 19.41
CA ALA A 75 -25.97 13.23 19.64
C ALA A 75 -25.19 12.87 18.37
N GLY A 76 -24.71 13.90 17.67
CA GLY A 76 -23.35 13.87 17.11
C GLY A 76 -23.14 13.16 15.77
N GLY A 77 -24.02 13.40 14.80
CA GLY A 77 -23.68 13.21 13.40
C GLY A 77 -22.67 14.27 12.95
N HIS A 78 -21.38 14.06 13.22
CA HIS A 78 -20.31 14.80 12.56
C HIS A 78 -20.21 14.31 11.10
N ALA A 79 -21.20 14.67 10.30
CA ALA A 79 -21.11 14.62 8.85
C ALA A 79 -19.93 15.50 8.45
N ASN A 80 -18.93 14.88 7.84
CA ASN A 80 -17.65 15.47 7.48
C ASN A 80 -17.83 16.42 6.28
N GLU A 81 -18.43 17.58 6.53
CA GLU A 81 -18.51 18.69 5.60
C GLU A 81 -17.13 19.35 5.50
N GLY A 82 -16.22 18.73 4.73
CA GLY A 82 -14.87 19.27 4.51
C GLY A 82 -13.89 18.42 3.71
N GLU A 83 -14.19 17.16 3.38
CA GLU A 83 -13.26 16.31 2.61
C GLU A 83 -13.33 16.48 1.08
N THR A 84 -13.90 17.58 0.58
CA THR A 84 -13.77 18.01 -0.82
C THR A 84 -12.69 19.09 -0.95
N GLY A 85 -11.44 18.68 -0.75
CA GLY A 85 -10.29 19.59 -0.80
C GLY A 85 -8.98 18.88 -1.08
N VAL A 86 -7.90 19.65 -1.20
CA VAL A 86 -6.52 19.19 -1.50
C VAL A 86 -6.13 17.95 -0.68
N MET A 87 -6.58 17.82 0.57
CA MET A 87 -6.33 16.66 1.43
C MET A 87 -6.84 15.34 0.83
N ALA A 88 -8.01 15.32 0.20
CA ALA A 88 -8.55 14.12 -0.44
C ALA A 88 -7.70 13.67 -1.65
N VAL A 89 -7.13 14.62 -2.38
CA VAL A 89 -6.18 14.32 -3.47
C VAL A 89 -4.87 13.76 -2.88
N LEU A 90 -4.33 14.38 -1.83
CA LEU A 90 -3.11 13.92 -1.17
C LEU A 90 -3.23 12.47 -0.65
N LYS A 91 -4.38 12.11 -0.07
CA LYS A 91 -4.66 10.72 0.34
C LYS A 91 -4.60 9.73 -0.82
N LYS A 92 -4.94 10.13 -2.05
CA LYS A 92 -4.93 9.25 -3.24
C LYS A 92 -3.56 9.15 -3.91
N LEU A 93 -2.58 9.97 -3.52
CA LEU A 93 -1.28 10.01 -4.19
C LEU A 93 -0.30 8.92 -3.72
N HIS A 94 -0.55 8.25 -2.60
CA HIS A 94 0.35 7.20 -2.10
C HIS A 94 0.68 6.13 -3.16
N PRO A 95 -0.31 5.50 -3.85
CA PRO A 95 -0.02 4.55 -4.92
C PRO A 95 0.82 5.14 -6.06
N ALA A 96 0.69 6.43 -6.39
CA ALA A 96 1.53 7.05 -7.42
C ALA A 96 2.98 7.21 -6.92
N THR A 97 3.16 7.67 -5.68
CA THR A 97 4.48 7.97 -5.11
C THR A 97 5.36 6.74 -4.92
N ILE A 98 4.79 5.54 -4.75
CA ILE A 98 5.57 4.30 -4.57
C ILE A 98 6.32 3.87 -5.84
N HIS A 99 5.87 4.28 -7.04
CA HIS A 99 6.47 3.81 -8.30
C HIS A 99 7.91 4.31 -8.48
N PHE A 100 8.20 5.52 -7.99
CA PHE A 100 9.52 6.12 -8.08
C PHE A 100 10.60 5.33 -7.32
N PRO A 101 10.50 5.10 -6.00
CA PRO A 101 11.50 4.31 -5.28
C PRO A 101 11.58 2.87 -5.80
N ILE A 102 10.46 2.26 -6.22
CA ILE A 102 10.46 0.92 -6.82
C ILE A 102 11.36 0.88 -8.06
N ALA A 103 11.08 1.75 -9.04
CA ALA A 103 11.82 1.77 -10.29
C ALA A 103 13.30 2.12 -10.03
N LEU A 104 13.59 3.13 -9.21
CA LEU A 104 14.94 3.62 -9.02
C LEU A 104 15.84 2.63 -8.27
N PHE A 105 15.34 1.95 -7.23
CA PHE A 105 16.15 0.94 -6.54
C PHE A 105 16.36 -0.32 -7.39
N LEU A 106 15.34 -0.78 -8.13
CA LEU A 106 15.50 -1.91 -9.05
C LEU A 106 16.48 -1.58 -10.18
N MET A 107 16.39 -0.37 -10.74
CA MET A 107 17.34 0.09 -11.75
C MET A 107 18.75 0.26 -11.16
N ALA A 108 18.90 0.75 -9.94
CA ALA A 108 20.22 0.83 -9.28
C ALA A 108 20.87 -0.55 -9.15
N ALA A 109 20.09 -1.56 -8.74
CA ALA A 109 20.57 -2.94 -8.66
C ALA A 109 20.92 -3.51 -10.05
N ALA A 110 20.07 -3.27 -11.06
CA ALA A 110 20.33 -3.69 -12.44
C ALA A 110 21.61 -3.04 -13.01
N THR A 111 21.78 -1.72 -12.84
CA THR A 111 22.98 -1.00 -13.26
C THR A 111 24.23 -1.51 -12.54
N GLU A 112 24.14 -1.85 -11.25
CA GLU A 112 25.28 -2.44 -10.53
C GLU A 112 25.66 -3.84 -11.08
N VAL A 113 24.70 -4.63 -11.59
CA VAL A 113 25.02 -5.88 -12.30
C VAL A 113 25.82 -5.61 -13.58
N PHE A 114 25.47 -4.58 -14.35
CA PHE A 114 26.23 -4.19 -15.55
C PHE A 114 27.65 -3.74 -15.19
N VAL A 115 27.77 -2.93 -14.15
CA VAL A 115 29.04 -2.51 -13.55
C VAL A 115 29.90 -3.71 -13.14
N MET A 116 29.30 -4.74 -12.54
CA MET A 116 29.99 -5.98 -12.16
C MET A 116 30.52 -6.75 -13.37
N ARG A 117 29.74 -6.82 -14.46
CA ARG A 117 30.08 -7.58 -15.66
C ARG A 117 31.08 -6.87 -16.56
N ARG A 118 30.92 -5.56 -16.77
CA ARG A 118 31.72 -4.76 -17.72
C ARG A 118 32.88 -4.00 -17.06
N LYS A 119 32.91 -3.93 -15.73
CA LYS A 119 33.86 -3.12 -14.94
C LYS A 119 33.89 -1.63 -15.35
N GLU A 120 32.82 -1.15 -15.96
CA GLU A 120 32.70 0.23 -16.42
C GLU A 120 32.61 1.18 -15.22
N ALA A 121 33.61 2.04 -15.08
CA ALA A 121 33.64 3.02 -14.00
C ALA A 121 32.58 4.12 -14.16
N ASP A 122 32.16 4.38 -15.40
CA ASP A 122 31.26 5.47 -15.75
C ASP A 122 29.83 5.24 -15.23
N LEU A 123 29.39 3.98 -15.20
CA LEU A 123 28.08 3.59 -14.67
C LEU A 123 27.98 3.69 -13.13
N GLN A 124 29.09 3.88 -12.42
CA GLN A 124 29.07 4.05 -10.96
C GLN A 124 28.36 5.34 -10.53
N SER A 125 28.55 6.41 -11.30
CA SER A 125 27.86 7.68 -11.08
C SER A 125 26.35 7.52 -11.28
N ALA A 126 25.94 6.72 -12.28
CA ALA A 126 24.52 6.40 -12.51
C ALA A 126 23.91 5.64 -11.33
N VAL A 127 24.58 4.59 -10.80
CA VAL A 127 24.11 3.87 -9.60
C VAL A 127 23.91 4.83 -8.43
N ARG A 128 24.83 5.77 -8.23
CA ARG A 128 24.75 6.75 -7.14
C ARG A 128 23.55 7.68 -7.28
N VAL A 129 23.30 8.20 -8.48
CA VAL A 129 22.11 9.04 -8.76
C VAL A 129 20.82 8.26 -8.54
N LEU A 130 20.75 7.00 -9.01
CA LEU A 130 19.59 6.13 -8.81
C LEU A 130 19.33 5.86 -7.33
N VAL A 131 20.37 5.60 -6.53
CA VAL A 131 20.23 5.42 -5.07
C VAL A 131 19.74 6.70 -4.39
N TYR A 132 20.25 7.88 -4.75
CA TYR A 132 19.78 9.14 -4.18
C TYR A 132 18.31 9.40 -4.53
N GLY A 133 17.94 9.25 -5.80
CA GLY A 133 16.56 9.40 -6.24
C GLY A 133 15.64 8.39 -5.57
N GLY A 134 16.05 7.12 -5.45
CA GLY A 134 15.31 6.08 -4.76
C GLY A 134 15.10 6.39 -3.28
N ALA A 135 16.14 6.88 -2.59
CA ALA A 135 16.05 7.27 -1.18
C ALA A 135 15.06 8.43 -0.96
N ILE A 136 15.14 9.48 -1.79
CA ILE A 136 14.21 10.61 -1.74
C ILE A 136 12.79 10.12 -2.04
N GLY A 137 12.61 9.32 -3.09
CA GLY A 137 11.32 8.74 -3.45
C GLY A 137 10.72 7.87 -2.35
N ALA A 138 11.53 7.11 -1.63
CA ALA A 138 11.07 6.26 -0.52
C ALA A 138 10.59 7.07 0.67
N VAL A 139 11.28 8.17 1.00
CA VAL A 139 10.83 9.11 2.04
C VAL A 139 9.49 9.71 1.64
N VAL A 140 9.34 10.17 0.40
CA VAL A 140 8.07 10.72 -0.11
C VAL A 140 6.97 9.66 -0.04
N ALA A 141 7.22 8.43 -0.49
CA ALA A 141 6.25 7.34 -0.47
C ALA A 141 5.77 7.01 0.96
N VAL A 142 6.69 6.98 1.94
CA VAL A 142 6.36 6.79 3.36
C VAL A 142 5.50 7.93 3.89
N LEU A 143 5.86 9.18 3.62
CA LEU A 143 5.07 10.35 4.05
C LEU A 143 3.64 10.28 3.51
N PHE A 144 3.49 9.97 2.23
CA PHE A 144 2.18 9.81 1.61
C PHE A 144 1.44 8.57 2.13
N GLY A 145 2.14 7.51 2.52
CA GLY A 145 1.54 6.34 3.17
C GLY A 145 0.87 6.71 4.49
N TRP A 146 1.57 7.47 5.35
CA TRP A 146 0.99 7.97 6.60
C TRP A 146 -0.14 8.98 6.38
N VAL A 147 -0.10 9.78 5.32
CA VAL A 147 -1.23 10.65 4.93
C VAL A 147 -2.43 9.80 4.47
N HIS A 148 -2.19 8.72 3.73
CA HIS A 148 -3.22 7.83 3.22
C HIS A 148 -3.93 7.06 4.34
N THR A 149 -3.18 6.47 5.28
CA THR A 149 -3.73 5.65 6.36
C THR A 149 -4.07 6.44 7.64
N GLY A 150 -3.59 7.68 7.75
CA GLY A 150 -3.54 8.43 9.02
C GLY A 150 -2.47 7.87 9.97
N LEU A 151 -2.30 8.54 11.13
CA LEU A 151 -1.42 8.10 12.22
C LEU A 151 -2.02 6.95 13.04
N TRP A 152 -2.58 5.96 12.34
CA TRP A 152 -3.19 4.78 12.92
C TRP A 152 -2.24 3.58 12.81
N PHE A 153 -2.07 2.87 13.93
CA PHE A 153 -1.14 1.75 14.06
C PHE A 153 -1.81 0.37 14.02
N GLY A 154 -3.13 0.30 13.85
CA GLY A 154 -3.83 -0.97 13.67
C GLY A 154 -3.63 -1.56 12.27
N GLY A 155 -4.41 -2.61 11.98
CA GLY A 155 -4.35 -3.38 10.74
C GLY A 155 -3.97 -4.83 10.99
N ASP A 156 -4.34 -5.70 10.05
CA ASP A 156 -3.94 -7.09 10.04
C ASP A 156 -2.42 -7.26 9.85
N THR A 157 -1.94 -8.50 9.92
CA THR A 157 -0.51 -8.81 9.77
C THR A 157 0.06 -8.27 8.46
N VAL A 158 -0.68 -8.35 7.35
CA VAL A 158 -0.24 -7.86 6.04
C VAL A 158 -0.01 -6.35 6.09
N MET A 159 -0.95 -5.59 6.65
CA MET A 159 -0.82 -4.15 6.84
C MET A 159 0.35 -3.78 7.75
N GLN A 160 0.54 -4.50 8.86
CA GLN A 160 1.68 -4.26 9.77
C GLN A 160 3.01 -4.46 9.05
N VAL A 161 3.17 -5.58 8.35
CA VAL A 161 4.41 -5.90 7.63
C VAL A 161 4.64 -4.92 6.48
N HIS A 162 3.60 -4.58 5.71
CA HIS A 162 3.67 -3.57 4.63
C HIS A 162 4.24 -2.24 5.13
N ARG A 163 3.64 -1.71 6.21
CA ARG A 163 4.00 -0.42 6.79
C ARG A 163 5.43 -0.41 7.32
N TRP A 164 5.80 -1.39 8.13
CA TRP A 164 7.13 -1.44 8.74
C TRP A 164 8.23 -1.75 7.73
N ASN A 165 7.96 -2.61 6.74
CA ASN A 165 8.87 -2.81 5.61
C ASN A 165 9.06 -1.51 4.79
N GLY A 166 8.01 -0.68 4.69
CA GLY A 166 8.08 0.61 3.98
C GLY A 166 8.99 1.60 4.69
N MET A 167 8.84 1.71 6.01
CA MET A 167 9.74 2.48 6.87
C MET A 167 11.18 1.97 6.77
N LEU A 168 11.38 0.65 6.79
CA LEU A 168 12.69 0.02 6.64
C LEU A 168 13.36 0.40 5.31
N ILE A 169 12.63 0.34 4.20
CA ILE A 169 13.11 0.75 2.86
C ILE A 169 13.56 2.22 2.87
N ALA A 170 12.80 3.13 3.48
CA ALA A 170 13.18 4.54 3.55
C ALA A 170 14.47 4.74 4.38
N VAL A 171 14.56 4.12 5.56
CA VAL A 171 15.75 4.22 6.44
C VAL A 171 16.99 3.62 5.76
N LEU A 172 16.87 2.42 5.18
CA LEU A 172 17.96 1.79 4.46
C LEU A 172 18.33 2.56 3.20
N GLY A 173 17.37 3.17 2.50
CA GLY A 173 17.62 4.04 1.35
C GLY A 173 18.50 5.24 1.71
N ILE A 174 18.21 5.91 2.82
CA ILE A 174 19.04 7.01 3.36
C ILE A 174 20.43 6.51 3.74
N ALA A 175 20.52 5.37 4.43
CA ALA A 175 21.81 4.77 4.80
C ALA A 175 22.65 4.40 3.57
N MET A 176 22.01 3.88 2.52
CA MET A 176 22.63 3.58 1.24
C MET A 176 23.08 4.84 0.48
N ALA A 177 22.29 5.89 0.48
CA ALA A 177 22.67 7.19 -0.07
C ALA A 177 23.93 7.74 0.62
N TYR A 178 23.99 7.65 1.95
CA TYR A 178 25.18 8.00 2.71
C TYR A 178 26.37 7.08 2.37
N LEU A 179 26.17 5.77 2.28
CA LEU A 179 27.18 4.79 1.88
C LEU A 179 27.74 5.11 0.48
N ALA A 180 26.87 5.38 -0.50
CA ALA A 180 27.22 5.70 -1.87
C ALA A 180 27.97 7.03 -2.00
N SER A 181 27.84 7.96 -1.05
CA SER A 181 28.60 9.21 -1.01
C SER A 181 30.09 9.00 -0.67
N ARG A 182 30.44 7.90 0.00
CA ARG A 182 31.78 7.67 0.54
C ARG A 182 32.69 6.99 -0.50
N PRO A 183 33.85 7.58 -0.85
CA PRO A 183 34.74 7.03 -1.88
C PRO A 183 35.49 5.74 -1.44
N SER A 184 35.58 5.46 -0.14
CA SER A 184 36.45 4.40 0.41
C SER A 184 35.72 3.16 0.96
N GLN A 185 34.40 3.06 0.83
CA GLN A 185 33.71 1.88 1.35
C GLN A 185 33.87 0.69 0.40
N SER A 186 33.98 -0.52 0.97
CA SER A 186 34.03 -1.75 0.19
C SER A 186 32.79 -1.83 -0.67
N ARG A 187 33.00 -1.83 -1.99
CA ARG A 187 31.95 -1.94 -3.01
C ARG A 187 31.09 -3.20 -2.83
N ALA A 188 31.61 -4.22 -2.15
CA ALA A 188 30.85 -5.40 -1.77
C ALA A 188 29.68 -5.05 -0.82
N TRP A 189 29.85 -4.10 0.11
CA TRP A 189 28.77 -3.65 0.98
C TRP A 189 27.68 -2.94 0.21
N LEU A 190 28.04 -2.00 -0.68
CA LEU A 190 27.06 -1.31 -1.52
C LEU A 190 26.25 -2.30 -2.37
N ARG A 191 26.92 -3.30 -2.96
CA ARG A 191 26.27 -4.38 -3.71
C ARG A 191 25.30 -5.18 -2.86
N ALA A 192 25.75 -5.65 -1.69
CA ALA A 192 24.89 -6.39 -0.76
C ALA A 192 23.66 -5.56 -0.40
N SER A 193 23.83 -4.27 -0.08
CA SER A 193 22.73 -3.36 0.23
C SER A 193 21.77 -3.16 -0.95
N LEU A 194 22.28 -3.01 -2.18
CA LEU A 194 21.46 -2.85 -3.38
C LEU A 194 20.58 -4.09 -3.65
N PHE A 195 21.15 -5.29 -3.55
CA PHE A 195 20.39 -6.52 -3.77
C PHE A 195 19.39 -6.79 -2.63
N SER A 196 19.77 -6.51 -1.38
CA SER A 196 18.83 -6.55 -0.26
C SER A 196 17.69 -5.54 -0.43
N MET A 197 17.99 -4.31 -0.85
CA MET A 197 16.98 -3.28 -1.13
C MET A 197 16.02 -3.72 -2.24
N ALA A 198 16.55 -4.29 -3.34
CA ALA A 198 15.73 -4.82 -4.42
C ALA A 198 14.74 -5.89 -3.93
N ALA A 199 15.20 -6.82 -3.08
CA ALA A 199 14.34 -7.83 -2.48
C ALA A 199 13.24 -7.22 -1.59
N LEU A 200 13.60 -6.27 -0.71
CA LEU A 200 12.63 -5.58 0.16
C LEU A 200 11.56 -4.83 -0.66
N VAL A 201 11.95 -4.18 -1.75
CA VAL A 201 11.06 -3.47 -2.66
C VAL A 201 10.10 -4.43 -3.39
N LEU A 202 10.57 -5.61 -3.81
CA LEU A 202 9.70 -6.63 -4.40
C LEU A 202 8.69 -7.17 -3.38
N ILE A 203 9.13 -7.45 -2.16
CA ILE A 203 8.25 -7.85 -1.06
C ILE A 203 7.23 -6.74 -0.78
N GLN A 204 7.64 -5.47 -0.79
CA GLN A 204 6.74 -4.34 -0.60
C GLN A 204 5.67 -4.27 -1.69
N GLY A 205 6.06 -4.49 -2.95
CA GLY A 205 5.13 -4.56 -4.08
C GLY A 205 4.10 -5.69 -3.91
N PHE A 206 4.54 -6.87 -3.49
CA PHE A 206 3.66 -8.00 -3.20
C PHE A 206 2.66 -7.68 -2.08
N LEU A 207 3.13 -7.15 -0.95
CA LEU A 207 2.27 -6.77 0.18
C LEU A 207 1.29 -5.65 -0.20
N GLY A 208 1.71 -4.68 -1.00
CA GLY A 208 0.82 -3.65 -1.54
C GLY A 208 -0.25 -4.22 -2.46
N GLY A 209 0.08 -5.25 -3.24
CA GLY A 209 -0.87 -6.00 -4.07
C GLY A 209 -1.93 -6.71 -3.23
N GLU A 210 -1.52 -7.41 -2.17
CA GLU A 210 -2.42 -8.08 -1.21
C GLU A 210 -3.37 -7.08 -0.53
N LEU A 211 -2.89 -5.90 -0.12
CA LEU A 211 -3.74 -4.87 0.49
C LEU A 211 -4.74 -4.25 -0.49
N ALA A 212 -4.37 -4.13 -1.76
CA ALA A 212 -5.21 -3.49 -2.78
C ALA A 212 -6.23 -4.45 -3.42
N HIS A 213 -5.90 -5.73 -3.53
CA HIS A 213 -6.69 -6.71 -4.29
C HIS A 213 -7.18 -7.89 -3.43
N GLY A 214 -6.79 -7.96 -2.17
CA GLY A 214 -7.15 -9.03 -1.23
C GLY A 214 -6.17 -10.20 -1.20
N PRO A 215 -6.41 -11.18 -0.31
CA PRO A 215 -5.52 -12.32 -0.13
C PRO A 215 -5.36 -13.18 -1.38
N ASN A 216 -4.15 -13.66 -1.64
CA ASN A 216 -3.82 -14.50 -2.80
C ASN A 216 -4.23 -13.85 -4.14
N HIS A 217 -4.00 -12.54 -4.26
CA HIS A 217 -4.38 -11.78 -5.47
C HIS A 217 -3.69 -12.28 -6.76
N LEU A 218 -2.59 -13.01 -6.64
CA LEU A 218 -1.89 -13.62 -7.76
C LEU A 218 -2.45 -14.98 -8.19
N GLY A 219 -3.39 -15.56 -7.42
CA GLY A 219 -4.00 -16.86 -7.70
C GLY A 219 -3.03 -18.04 -7.65
N ILE A 220 -1.94 -17.93 -6.88
CA ILE A 220 -0.91 -18.96 -6.79
C ILE A 220 -1.37 -19.98 -5.73
N SER A 221 -1.87 -21.12 -6.17
CA SER A 221 -2.53 -22.12 -5.31
C SER A 221 -1.58 -23.10 -4.61
N TRP A 222 -0.26 -22.91 -4.68
CA TRP A 222 0.75 -23.85 -4.15
C TRP A 222 1.79 -23.21 -3.21
N LEU A 223 1.48 -22.04 -2.66
CA LEU A 223 2.17 -21.43 -1.51
C LEU A 223 1.21 -21.40 -0.33
#